data_AF-A0A2W4LTQ2-F1
#
_entry.id   AF-A0A2W4LTQ2-F1
#
_cell.length_a   1.000
_cell.length_b   1.000
_cell.length_c   1.000
_cell.angle_alpha   90.00
_cell.angle_beta   90.00
_cell.angle_gamma   90.00
#
_symmetry.space_group_name_H-M   'P 1'
#
loop_
_entity.id
_entity.type
_entity.pdbx_description
1 polymer ?
#
loop_
_entity_poly.entity_id
_entity_poly.type
_entity_poly.pdbx_seq_one_letter_code
_entity_poly.pdbx_strand_id
1 'polypeptide(L)' 'ALRALNVPLWIIALITSVAFAVLHTQYDPFFMLAIFATGVALVWARIHFDSVVPSIAMHVMNNVLALIAVYLMASTPA' A
#
# COMPACT_ATOMS: atom_id res chain seq x y z
N ALA A 1 -2.88 17.76 9.44
CA ALA A 1 -3.82 18.01 8.31
C ALA A 1 -5.04 17.06 8.30
N LEU A 2 -4.87 15.73 8.36
CA LEU A 2 -5.99 14.77 8.30
C LEU A 2 -6.96 14.87 9.49
N ARG A 3 -6.45 15.18 10.69
CA ARG A 3 -7.27 15.38 11.90
C ARG A 3 -8.23 16.58 11.80
N ALA A 4 -8.01 17.50 10.85
CA ALA A 4 -8.89 18.65 10.64
C ALA A 4 -10.14 18.32 9.80
N LEU A 5 -10.20 17.13 9.20
CA LEU A 5 -11.29 16.74 8.29
C LEU A 5 -12.58 16.36 9.01
N ASN A 6 -12.60 16.27 10.36
CA ASN A 6 -13.72 15.77 11.15
C ASN A 6 -14.26 14.39 10.70
N VAL A 7 -13.44 13.61 9.99
CA VAL A 7 -13.74 12.24 9.57
C VAL A 7 -12.96 11.28 10.48
N PRO A 8 -13.58 10.21 10.99
CA PRO A 8 -12.88 9.16 11.72
C PRO A 8 -11.70 8.61 10.93
N LEU A 9 -10.52 8.53 11.56
CA LEU A 9 -9.28 8.11 10.90
C LEU A 9 -9.36 6.72 10.26
N TRP A 10 -10.16 5.82 10.83
CA TRP A 10 -10.37 4.48 10.29
C TRP A 10 -11.16 4.50 8.96
N ILE A 11 -12.06 5.48 8.76
CA ILE A 11 -12.78 5.66 7.48
C ILE A 11 -11.80 6.13 6.41
N ILE A 12 -10.93 7.09 6.75
CA ILE A 12 -9.88 7.58 5.85
C ILE A 12 -8.97 6.41 5.43
N ALA A 13 -8.55 5.59 6.40
CA ALA A 13 -7.74 4.40 6.14
C ALA A 13 -8.46 3.41 5.22
N LEU A 14 -9.72 3.09 5.50
CA LEU A 14 -10.49 2.13 4.71
C LEU A 14 -10.69 2.62 3.27
N ILE A 15 -11.22 3.83 3.07
CA ILE A 15 -11.52 4.37 1.73
C ILE A 15 -10.24 4.49 0.91
N THR A 16 -9.17 5.03 1.49
CA THR A 16 -7.90 5.21 0.78
C THR A 16 -7.30 3.86 0.39
N SER A 17 -7.35 2.86 1.27
CA SER A 17 -6.80 1.53 1.01
C SER A 17 -7.62 0.75 -0.02
N VAL A 18 -8.95 0.86 0.02
CA VAL A 18 -9.82 0.27 -1.01
C VAL A 18 -9.58 0.93 -2.36
N ALA A 19 -9.58 2.26 -2.43
CA ALA A 19 -9.30 2.98 -3.67
C ALA A 19 -7.93 2.60 -4.24
N PHE A 20 -6.93 2.47 -3.38
CA PHE A 20 -5.59 2.03 -3.76
C PHE A 20 -5.60 0.61 -4.35
N ALA A 21 -6.26 -0.35 -3.71
CA ALA A 21 -6.37 -1.72 -4.24
C ALA A 21 -7.17 -1.79 -5.56
N VAL A 22 -8.23 -0.99 -5.72
CA VAL A 22 -9.02 -0.93 -6.95
C VAL A 22 -8.21 -0.37 -8.14
N LEU A 23 -7.25 0.51 -7.90
CA LEU A 23 -6.32 0.96 -8.97
C LEU A 23 -5.38 -0.15 -9.45
N HIS A 24 -5.38 -1.32 -8.80
CA HIS A 24 -4.48 -2.44 -9.06
C HIS A 24 -5.22 -3.69 -9.59
N THR A 25 -6.32 -3.50 -10.32
CA THR A 25 -7.12 -4.59 -10.91
C THR A 25 -6.37 -5.44 -11.95
N GLN A 26 -5.15 -5.06 -12.35
CA GLN A 26 -4.28 -5.90 -13.18
C GLN A 26 -3.75 -7.16 -12.46
N TYR A 27 -3.88 -7.25 -11.14
CA TYR A 27 -3.46 -8.41 -10.36
C TYR A 27 -4.65 -9.32 -9.99
N ASP A 28 -4.37 -10.58 -9.67
CA ASP A 28 -5.39 -11.48 -9.17
C ASP A 28 -5.86 -11.10 -7.75
N PRO A 29 -7.03 -11.60 -7.29
CA PRO A 29 -7.61 -11.20 -6.01
C PRO A 29 -6.71 -11.40 -4.80
N PHE A 30 -5.82 -12.39 -4.80
CA PHE A 30 -4.90 -12.63 -3.69
C PHE A 30 -3.90 -11.48 -3.57
N PHE A 31 -3.28 -11.07 -4.68
CA PHE A 31 -2.38 -9.91 -4.67
C PHE A 31 -3.13 -8.59 -4.45
N MET A 32 -4.35 -8.43 -4.95
CA MET A 32 -5.17 -7.25 -4.64
C MET A 32 -5.43 -7.11 -3.13
N LEU A 33 -5.67 -8.22 -2.41
CA LEU A 33 -5.81 -8.21 -0.95
C LEU A 33 -4.51 -7.82 -0.26
N ALA A 34 -3.36 -8.31 -0.74
CA ALA A 34 -2.06 -7.88 -0.24
C ALA A 34 -1.81 -6.37 -0.48
N ILE A 35 -2.20 -5.85 -1.64
CA ILE A 35 -2.10 -4.42 -1.98
C ILE A 35 -3.01 -3.57 -1.07
N PHE A 36 -4.22 -4.04 -0.77
CA PHE A 36 -5.08 -3.41 0.21
C PHE A 36 -4.41 -3.34 1.59
N ALA A 37 -3.83 -4.44 2.07
CA ALA A 37 -3.11 -4.46 3.35
C ALA A 37 -1.91 -3.51 3.37
N THR A 38 -1.15 -3.43 2.26
CA THR A 38 -0.11 -2.41 2.09
C THR A 38 -0.70 -1.01 2.16
N GLY A 39 -1.82 -0.73 1.49
CA GLY A 39 -2.54 0.54 1.59
C GLY A 39 -2.86 0.94 3.04
N VAL A 40 -3.35 -0.02 3.84
CA VAL A 40 -3.62 0.21 5.27
C VAL A 40 -2.36 0.59 6.02
N ALA A 41 -1.25 -0.11 5.78
CA ALA A 41 0.04 0.18 6.41
C ALA A 41 0.58 1.58 6.01
N LEU A 42 0.42 1.98 4.74
CA LEU A 42 0.83 3.30 4.27
C LEU A 42 0.01 4.42 4.91
N VAL A 43 -1.31 4.24 5.06
CA VAL A 43 -2.17 5.22 5.74
C VAL A 43 -1.85 5.27 7.24
N TRP A 44 -1.63 4.11 7.87
CA TRP A 44 -1.17 4.07 9.26
C TRP A 44 0.12 4.87 9.46
N ALA A 45 1.11 4.70 8.59
CA ALA A 45 2.36 5.45 8.65
C ALA A 45 2.11 6.96 8.52
N ARG A 46 1.22 7.37 7.60
CA ARG A 46 0.83 8.77 7.47
C ARG A 46 0.19 9.33 8.74
N ILE A 47 -0.70 8.57 9.38
CA ILE A 47 -1.40 8.99 10.60
C ILE A 47 -0.45 9.03 11.81
N HIS A 48 0.44 8.05 11.92
CA HIS A 48 1.34 7.87 13.05
C HIS A 48 2.45 8.93 13.07
N PHE A 49 3.06 9.20 11.92
CA PHE A 49 4.18 10.13 11.81
C PHE A 49 3.76 11.56 11.38
N ASP A 50 2.47 11.79 11.09
CA ASP A 50 1.91 13.01 10.46
C ASP A 50 2.73 13.53 9.26
N SER A 51 3.38 12.62 8.55
CA SER A 51 4.27 12.90 7.43
C SER A 51 4.00 11.93 6.29
N VAL A 52 4.17 12.40 5.05
CA VAL A 52 4.09 11.54 3.85
C VAL A 52 5.36 10.74 3.62
N VAL A 53 6.49 11.19 4.17
CA VAL A 53 7.81 10.61 3.89
C VAL A 53 7.88 9.13 4.28
N PRO A 54 7.40 8.68 5.46
CA PRO A 54 7.41 7.26 5.80
C PRO A 54 6.56 6.41 4.84
N SER A 55 5.39 6.91 4.44
CA SER A 55 4.53 6.21 3.46
C SER A 55 5.23 6.09 2.11
N ILE A 56 5.91 7.15 1.63
CA ILE A 56 6.67 7.10 0.38
C ILE A 56 7.79 6.06 0.49
N ALA A 57 8.59 6.10 1.56
CA ALA A 57 9.70 5.16 1.77
C ALA A 57 9.23 3.70 1.81
N MET A 58 8.15 3.42 2.55
CA MET A 58 7.54 2.09 2.61
C MET A 58 7.02 1.63 1.25
N HIS A 59 6.37 2.52 0.50
CA HIS A 59 5.86 2.18 -0.83
C HIS A 59 6.98 1.89 -1.82
N VAL A 60 8.05 2.69 -1.84
CA VAL A 60 9.24 2.44 -2.65
C VAL A 60 9.86 1.09 -2.28
N MET A 61 10.03 0.80 -0.99
CA MET A 61 10.58 -0.48 -0.53
C MET A 61 9.72 -1.67 -0.98
N ASN A 62 8.39 -1.56 -0.86
CA ASN A 62 7.47 -2.59 -1.34
C ASN A 62 7.61 -2.85 -2.85
N ASN A 63 7.79 -1.79 -3.65
CA ASN A 63 8.02 -1.93 -5.09
C ASN A 63 9.36 -2.60 -5.40
N VAL A 64 10.42 -2.26 -4.68
CA VAL A 64 11.73 -2.91 -4.82
C VAL A 64 11.62 -4.41 -4.51
N LEU A 65 10.95 -4.78 -3.42
CA LEU A 65 10.73 -6.18 -3.06
C LEU A 65 9.90 -6.93 -4.10
N ALA A 66 8.84 -6.31 -4.62
CA ALA A 66 8.02 -6.89 -5.69
C ALA A 66 8.84 -7.12 -6.97
N LEU A 67 9.68 -6.15 -7.35
CA LEU A 67 10.55 -6.27 -8.52
C LEU A 67 11.57 -7.41 -8.35
N ILE A 68 12.19 -7.52 -7.16
CA ILE A 68 13.11 -8.62 -6.84
C ILE A 68 12.38 -9.96 -6.93
N ALA A 69 11.18 -10.07 -6.36
CA ALA A 69 10.40 -11.31 -6.41
C ALA A 69 10.10 -11.74 -7.85
N VAL A 70 9.65 -10.81 -8.70
CA VAL A 70 9.40 -11.07 -10.13
C VAL A 70 10.69 -11.48 -10.85
N TYR A 71 11.81 -10.80 -10.58
CA TYR A 71 13.11 -11.15 -11.17
C TYR A 71 13.56 -12.57 -10.79
N LEU A 72 13.43 -12.94 -9.51
CA LEU A 72 13.79 -14.28 -9.03
C LEU A 72 12.89 -15.36 -9.64
N MET A 73 11.58 -15.12 -9.73
CA MET A 73 10.65 -16.06 -10.39
C MET A 73 10.97 -16.23 -11.87
N ALA A 74 11.33 -15.17 -12.57
CA ALA A 74 11.66 -15.22 -14.00
C ALA A 74 13.04 -15.84 -14.30
N SER A 75 13.96 -15.82 -13.33
CA SER A 75 15.34 -16.31 -13.50
C SER A 75 15.59 -17.72 -12.97
N THR A 76 14.62 -18.33 -12.30
CA THR A 76 14.72 -19.71 -11.82
C THR A 76 14.34 -20.67 -12.95
N PRO A 77 15.26 -21.51 -13.46
CA PRO A 77 14.92 -22.51 -14.48
C PRO A 77 13.92 -23.53 -13.92
N ALA A 78 13.01 -24.00 -14.79
CA ALA A 78 11.95 -24.94 -14.46
C ALA A 78 12.47 -26.30 -13.96
#